data_AF-A0A5C6J9I3-F1
#
_entry.id   AF-A0A5C6J9I3-F1
#
_cell.length_a   1.000
_cell.length_b   1.000
_cell.length_c   1.000
_cell.angle_alpha   90.00
_cell.angle_beta   90.00
_cell.angle_gamma   90.00
#
_symmetry.space_group_name_H-M   'P 1'
#
loop_
_entity.id
_entity.type
_entity.pdbx_description
1 polymer ?
#
loop_
_entity_poly.entity_id
_entity_poly.type
_entity_poly.pdbx_seq_one_letter_code
_entity_poly.pdbx_strand_id
1 'polypeptide(L)'
;MKCSARLTNSFCGEWEVYVVTGGMSMDWPEHPFERTGPVPTLQERVEALALLGYRVADSAEWEWQELPSGVMDRVELLASVDVEPMGGAA
;
A
#
# COMPACT_ATOMS: atom_id res chain seq x y z
N MET A 1 -12.24 6.32 -11.87
CA MET A 1 -11.30 7.00 -10.95
C MET A 1 -10.07 6.11 -10.85
N LYS A 2 -8.85 6.65 -10.91
CA LYS A 2 -7.64 5.85 -10.71
C LYS A 2 -7.41 5.69 -9.21
N CYS A 3 -7.30 4.45 -8.73
CA CYS A 3 -6.94 4.14 -7.36
C CYS A 3 -5.47 3.69 -7.34
N SER A 4 -4.73 4.06 -6.31
CA SER A 4 -3.34 3.62 -6.14
C SER A 4 -3.18 3.02 -4.75
N ALA A 5 -2.57 1.84 -4.69
CA ALA A 5 -2.16 1.26 -3.43
C ALA A 5 -0.78 1.78 -3.02
N ARG A 6 -0.59 1.97 -1.73
CA ARG A 6 0.66 2.39 -1.10
C ARG A 6 1.06 1.35 -0.06
N LEU A 7 2.32 0.93 -0.08
CA LEU A 7 2.93 0.08 0.94
C LEU A 7 3.99 0.93 1.66
N THR A 8 3.87 1.09 2.97
CA THR A 8 4.80 1.90 3.76
C THR A 8 5.28 1.17 5.01
N ASN A 9 6.43 1.58 5.51
CA ASN A 9 6.94 1.24 6.83
C ASN A 9 6.49 2.37 7.77
N SER A 10 5.48 2.11 8.61
CA SER A 10 4.85 3.09 9.50
C SER A 10 5.86 3.77 10.44
N PHE A 11 5.45 4.81 11.18
CA PHE A 11 6.33 5.47 12.15
C PHE A 11 6.93 4.50 13.19
N CYS A 12 6.22 3.44 13.58
CA CYS A 12 6.74 2.41 14.47
C CYS A 12 7.63 1.39 13.74
N GLY A 13 7.55 1.36 12.42
CA GLY A 13 8.34 0.52 11.55
C GLY A 13 7.62 -0.66 10.97
N GLU A 14 6.32 -0.75 11.19
CA GLU A 14 5.52 -1.89 10.78
C GLU A 14 5.06 -1.68 9.35
N TRP A 15 5.06 -2.74 8.55
CA TRP A 15 4.54 -2.64 7.20
C TRP A 15 3.03 -2.50 7.23
N GLU A 16 2.49 -1.63 6.36
CA GLU A 16 1.06 -1.48 6.12
C GLU A 16 0.79 -1.19 4.64
N VAL A 17 -0.31 -1.70 4.10
CA VAL A 17 -0.80 -1.35 2.77
C VAL A 17 -2.13 -0.61 2.86
N TYR A 18 -2.27 0.50 2.15
CA TYR A 18 -3.51 1.26 2.08
C TYR A 18 -3.83 1.70 0.65
N VAL A 19 -5.10 1.93 0.36
CA VAL A 19 -5.57 2.32 -0.99
C VAL A 19 -6.05 3.76 -1.00
N VAL A 20 -5.33 4.60 -1.75
CA VAL A 20 -5.72 5.99 -1.98
C VAL A 20 -6.87 6.02 -2.98
N THR A 21 -8.07 6.27 -2.47
CA THR A 21 -9.27 6.52 -3.28
C THR A 21 -9.40 8.03 -3.47
N GLY A 22 -9.72 8.49 -4.68
CA GLY A 22 -9.80 9.93 -5.01
C GLY A 22 -10.95 10.70 -4.36
N GLY A 23 -11.53 10.17 -3.27
CA GLY A 23 -12.60 10.80 -2.51
C GLY A 23 -12.09 11.89 -1.54
N MET A 24 -13.02 12.67 -1.00
CA MET A 24 -12.74 13.70 0.02
C MET A 24 -12.48 13.11 1.42
N SER A 25 -12.75 11.81 1.62
CA SER A 25 -12.53 11.11 2.89
C SER A 25 -11.07 10.65 3.01
N MET A 26 -10.45 10.95 4.15
CA MET A 26 -9.13 10.42 4.53
C MET A 26 -9.21 9.01 5.13
N ASP A 27 -10.40 8.41 5.17
CA ASP A 27 -10.63 7.04 5.66
C ASP A 27 -10.28 6.03 4.55
N TRP A 28 -8.98 5.84 4.31
CA TRP A 28 -8.50 4.89 3.31
C TRP A 28 -8.58 3.46 3.84
N PRO A 29 -8.98 2.47 3.01
CA PRO A 29 -8.87 1.06 3.37
C PRO A 29 -7.41 0.72 3.62
N GLU A 30 -7.11 0.15 4.79
CA GLU A 30 -5.75 -0.18 5.22
C GLU A 30 -5.65 -1.60 5.79
N HIS A 31 -4.48 -2.20 5.65
CA HIS A 31 -4.15 -3.51 6.20
C HIS A 31 -2.74 -3.47 6.81
N PRO A 32 -2.62 -3.55 8.16
CA PRO A 32 -1.33 -3.67 8.82
C PRO A 32 -0.81 -5.11 8.71
N PHE A 33 0.49 -5.27 8.47
CA PHE A 33 1.19 -6.56 8.48
C PHE A 33 1.81 -6.89 9.85
N GLU A 34 1.73 -5.97 10.82
CA GLU A 34 2.13 -6.14 12.23
C GLU A 34 3.58 -6.64 12.42
N ARG A 35 4.47 -6.32 11.47
CA ARG A 35 5.89 -6.69 11.53
C ARG A 35 6.77 -5.66 10.85
N THR A 36 8.00 -5.51 11.34
CA THR A 36 9.00 -4.57 10.79
C THR A 36 9.85 -5.17 9.67
N GLY A 37 9.96 -6.50 9.63
CA GLY A 37 10.66 -7.24 8.60
C GLY A 37 10.29 -8.72 8.61
N PRO A 38 10.54 -9.45 7.51
CA PRO A 38 11.01 -8.94 6.21
C PRO A 38 9.94 -8.09 5.49
N VAL A 39 10.34 -7.39 4.43
CA VAL A 39 9.40 -6.67 3.53
C VAL A 39 8.33 -7.65 3.04
N PRO A 40 7.03 -7.28 3.05
CA PRO A 40 5.97 -8.15 2.54
C PRO A 40 6.25 -8.63 1.13
N THR A 41 6.07 -9.93 0.92
CA THR A 41 6.20 -10.58 -0.38
C THR A 41 5.11 -10.09 -1.34
N LEU A 42 5.31 -10.31 -2.65
CA LEU A 42 4.29 -9.95 -3.64
C LEU A 42 2.97 -10.68 -3.38
N GLN A 43 3.01 -11.93 -2.91
CA GLN A 43 1.81 -12.71 -2.58
C GLN A 43 1.05 -12.09 -1.40
N GLU A 44 1.74 -11.79 -0.29
CA GLU A 44 1.11 -11.16 0.88
C GLU A 44 0.47 -9.81 0.52
N ARG A 45 1.10 -9.04 -0.38
CA ARG A 45 0.51 -7.78 -0.88
C ARG A 45 -0.77 -8.02 -1.69
N VAL A 46 -0.79 -9.03 -2.56
CA VAL A 46 -1.98 -9.38 -3.35
C VAL A 46 -3.12 -9.83 -2.45
N GLU A 47 -2.84 -10.66 -1.44
CA GLU A 47 -3.82 -11.12 -0.46
C GLU A 47 -4.37 -9.95 0.37
N ALA A 48 -3.50 -9.07 0.87
CA ALA A 48 -3.91 -7.87 1.59
C ALA A 48 -4.78 -6.94 0.73
N LEU A 49 -4.41 -6.69 -0.53
CA LEU A 49 -5.24 -5.89 -1.44
C LEU A 49 -6.60 -6.55 -1.69
N ALA A 50 -6.63 -7.88 -1.84
CA ALA A 50 -7.88 -8.61 -2.02
C ALA A 50 -8.82 -8.46 -0.81
N LEU A 51 -8.28 -8.49 0.42
CA LEU A 51 -9.04 -8.21 1.64
C LEU A 51 -9.60 -6.79 1.67
N LEU A 52 -8.89 -5.82 1.07
CA LEU A 52 -9.36 -4.44 0.90
C LEU A 52 -10.32 -4.26 -0.29
N GLY A 53 -10.59 -5.32 -1.08
CA GLY A 53 -11.47 -5.26 -2.26
C GLY A 53 -10.79 -4.74 -3.54
N TYR A 54 -9.47 -4.79 -3.61
CA TYR A 54 -8.68 -4.29 -4.74
C TYR A 54 -7.74 -5.35 -5.29
N ARG A 55 -7.46 -5.27 -6.59
CA ARG A 55 -6.40 -6.04 -7.25
C ARG A 55 -5.39 -5.09 -7.90
N VAL A 56 -4.16 -5.55 -8.06
CA VAL A 56 -3.17 -4.87 -8.90
C VAL A 56 -3.71 -4.79 -10.32
N ALA A 57 -3.61 -3.61 -10.95
CA ALA A 57 -4.03 -3.42 -12.34
C ALA A 57 -3.15 -4.25 -13.29
N ASP A 58 -3.71 -4.65 -14.43
CA ASP A 58 -2.97 -5.47 -15.38
C ASP A 58 -1.67 -4.77 -15.83
N SER A 59 -0.55 -5.47 -15.70
CA SER A 59 0.81 -4.97 -16.04
C SER A 59 1.31 -3.81 -15.16
N ALA A 60 0.65 -3.50 -14.04
CA ALA A 60 1.17 -2.52 -13.09
C ALA A 60 2.33 -3.12 -12.26
N GLU A 61 3.38 -2.33 -12.08
CA GLU A 61 4.56 -2.70 -11.32
C GLU A 61 4.64 -1.88 -10.03
N TRP A 62 5.26 -2.45 -8.99
CA TRP A 62 5.52 -1.73 -7.76
C TRP A 62 6.72 -0.79 -7.95
N GLU A 63 6.46 0.50 -7.88
CA GLU A 63 7.50 1.53 -7.86
C GLU A 63 7.90 1.82 -6.41
N TRP A 64 9.19 1.73 -6.11
CA TRP A 64 9.74 2.02 -4.78
C TRP A 64 10.39 3.39 -4.73
N GLN A 65 10.14 4.10 -3.63
CA GLN A 65 10.66 5.43 -3.36
C GLN A 65 11.14 5.50 -1.92
N GLU A 66 12.27 6.17 -1.72
CA GLU A 66 12.78 6.55 -0.40
C GLU A 66 12.24 7.95 -0.07
N LEU A 67 11.59 8.07 1.09
CA LEU A 67 11.16 9.35 1.62
C LEU A 67 12.18 9.83 2.67
N PRO A 68 12.73 11.04 2.52
CA PRO A 68 13.66 11.60 3.49
C PRO A 68 12.90 12.00 4.76
N SER A 69 13.03 11.21 5.84
CA SER A 69 12.53 11.61 7.17
C SER A 69 13.59 12.45 7.91
N GLY A 70 13.80 13.69 7.44
CA GLY A 70 14.75 14.61 8.07
C GLY A 70 16.23 14.16 8.03
N VAL A 71 17.12 15.00 8.59
CA VAL A 71 18.59 14.92 8.41
C VAL A 71 19.25 13.82 9.26
N MET A 72 18.52 13.18 10.18
CA MET A 72 19.04 12.13 11.07
C MET A 72 18.01 10.99 11.21
N ASP A 73 18.27 9.90 10.47
CA ASP A 73 18.17 8.51 10.92
C ASP A 73 16.92 7.63 10.71
N ARG A 74 16.02 7.92 9.75
CA ARG A 74 15.19 6.84 9.17
C ARG A 74 14.88 7.03 7.69
N VAL A 75 15.12 5.98 6.90
CA VAL A 75 14.61 5.92 5.52
C VAL A 75 13.20 5.32 5.61
N GLU A 76 12.20 6.12 5.28
CA GLU A 76 10.84 5.62 5.08
C GLU A 76 10.76 5.09 3.65
N LEU A 77 10.43 3.80 3.50
CA LEU A 77 10.23 3.18 2.20
C LEU A 77 8.76 3.23 1.85
N LEU A 78 8.44 3.87 0.73
CA LEU A 78 7.12 3.88 0.14
C LEU A 78 7.16 3.11 -1.16
N ALA A 79 6.23 2.17 -1.35
CA ALA A 79 5.96 1.58 -2.66
C ALA A 79 4.58 1.99 -3.14
N SER A 80 4.42 2.15 -4.45
CA SER A 80 3.12 2.36 -5.08
C SER A 80 2.85 1.44 -6.25
N VAL A 81 1.59 1.11 -6.44
CA VAL A 81 1.11 0.40 -7.63
C VAL A 81 -0.30 0.88 -7.98
N ASP A 82 -0.62 0.88 -9.28
CA ASP A 82 -1.99 1.11 -9.74
C ASP A 82 -2.86 -0.10 -9.40
N VAL A 83 -4.06 0.18 -8.86
CA VAL A 83 -5.03 -0.86 -8.48
C VAL A 83 -6.40 -0.60 -9.06
N GLU A 84 -7.13 -1.69 -9.26
CA GLU A 84 -8.52 -1.70 -9.69
C GLU A 84 -9.40 -2.29 -8.60
N PRO A 85 -10.62 -1.76 -8.38
CA PRO A 85 -11.60 -2.43 -7.55
C PRO A 85 -11.88 -3.83 -8.11
N MET A 86 -11.78 -4.85 -7.25
CA MET A 86 -12.38 -6.15 -7.52
C MET A 86 -13.88 -5.93 -7.39
N GLY A 87 -14.58 -5.59 -8.47
CA GLY A 87 -15.99 -5.21 -8.41
C GLY A 87 -16.82 -6.09 -7.48
N GLY A 88 -17.45 -5.48 -6.47
CA GLY A 88 -18.56 -6.09 -5.76
C GLY A 88 -19.79 -5.99 -6.66
N ALA A 89 -20.41 -7.13 -6.97
CA ALA A 89 -21.78 -7.12 -7.47
C ALA A 89 -22.70 -6.48 -6.42
N ALA A 90 -23.48 -5.50 -6.88
CA ALA A 90 -24.70 -4.92 -6.29
C ALA A 90 -24.65 -4.40 -4.83
#